data_AF-A0A5C7VC40-F1
#
_entry.id   AF-A0A5C7VC40-F1
#
_cell.length_a   1.000
_cell.length_b   1.000
_cell.length_c   1.000
_cell.angle_alpha   90.00
_cell.angle_beta   90.00
_cell.angle_gamma   90.00
#
_symmetry.space_group_name_H-M   'P 1'
#
loop_
_entity.id
_entity.type
_entity.pdbx_description
1 polymer ?
#
loop_
_entity_poly.entity_id
_entity_poly.type
_entity_poly.pdbx_seq_one_letter_code
_entity_poly.pdbx_strand_id
1 'polypeptide(L)'
;SEMARALDAVVEDCVNKVGVDLNTASSALLARVSGLSASVANSIVRWRDAHGAFRNRQQLLDVSGLGPKTFEQAAGFLRIRGGDNPLDFSGVHPETYPLVEKALDLLKRPAAEVIGRSEVLRTLKPELLTDERFGLITVKDVLAELEKPGRDPRPDFKVARFNDGVEDVKDLQPGMVLEGTVSNVAQFGAFVDLGVHQDGLIHVSQLSNKFVSDAREVVKTGDIVKVKVLEVDLARQRISLTMKLDAQAPRAGGPGRGDNSFKPAGRQERGARPAPAAPAGGAMAAAFAKLQTKR
;
A
#
# COMPACT_ATOMS: atom_id res chain seq x y z
N SER A 1 10.45 -19.81 17.68
CA SER A 1 10.24 -18.42 18.14
C SER A 1 8.83 -17.99 17.77
N GLU A 2 8.12 -17.27 18.63
CA GLU A 2 6.74 -16.83 18.40
C GLU A 2 6.60 -15.95 17.15
N MET A 3 7.61 -15.11 16.88
CA MET A 3 7.66 -14.26 15.69
C MET A 3 7.60 -15.04 14.37
N ALA A 4 8.29 -16.19 14.27
CA ALA A 4 8.27 -17.00 13.05
C ALA A 4 6.86 -17.54 12.77
N ARG A 5 6.18 -18.04 13.81
CA ARG A 5 4.79 -18.52 13.69
C ARG A 5 3.82 -17.43 13.29
N ALA A 6 3.97 -16.22 13.85
CA ALA A 6 3.13 -15.09 13.50
C ALA A 6 3.32 -14.67 12.04
N LEU A 7 4.56 -14.61 11.56
CA LEU A 7 4.86 -14.31 10.16
C LEU A 7 4.33 -15.40 9.22
N ASP A 8 4.52 -16.68 9.57
CA ASP A 8 4.00 -17.79 8.77
C ASP A 8 2.48 -17.74 8.63
N ALA A 9 1.75 -17.41 9.70
CA ALA A 9 0.30 -17.25 9.67
C ALA A 9 -0.15 -16.08 8.77
N VAL A 10 0.57 -14.95 8.79
CA VAL A 10 0.27 -13.82 7.90
C VAL A 10 0.52 -14.19 6.43
N VAL A 11 1.60 -14.92 6.15
CA VAL A 11 1.89 -15.40 4.78
C VAL A 11 0.79 -16.33 4.30
N GLU A 12 0.37 -17.28 5.13
CA GLU A 12 -0.71 -18.23 4.82
C GLU A 12 -2.03 -17.49 4.54
N ASP A 13 -2.44 -16.56 5.40
CA ASP A 13 -3.67 -15.76 5.20
C ASP A 13 -3.61 -14.95 3.89
N CYS A 14 -2.47 -14.31 3.61
CA CYS A 14 -2.30 -13.53 2.38
C CYS A 14 -2.38 -14.41 1.13
N VAL A 15 -1.72 -15.57 1.14
CA VAL A 15 -1.71 -16.51 0.00
C VAL A 15 -3.10 -17.09 -0.24
N ASN A 16 -3.79 -17.53 0.81
CA ASN A 16 -5.13 -18.10 0.71
C ASN A 16 -6.17 -17.06 0.25
N LYS A 17 -6.07 -15.82 0.73
CA LYS A 17 -6.96 -14.73 0.31
C LYS A 17 -6.77 -14.36 -1.16
N VAL A 18 -5.52 -14.37 -1.65
CA VAL A 18 -5.25 -14.11 -3.08
C VAL A 18 -5.64 -15.32 -3.92
N GLY A 19 -5.47 -16.54 -3.43
CA GLY A 19 -5.63 -17.80 -4.16
C GLY A 19 -4.47 -18.09 -5.12
N VAL A 20 -4.24 -19.37 -5.39
CA VAL A 20 -3.05 -19.84 -6.11
C VAL A 20 -3.46 -20.62 -7.35
N ASP A 21 -2.89 -20.27 -8.51
CA ASP A 21 -3.10 -21.00 -9.76
C ASP A 21 -2.26 -22.29 -9.79
N LEU A 22 -2.91 -23.45 -9.88
CA LEU A 22 -2.27 -24.77 -9.82
C LEU A 22 -1.25 -25.02 -10.93
N ASN A 23 -1.53 -24.52 -12.13
CA ASN A 23 -0.75 -24.83 -13.32
C ASN A 23 0.49 -23.95 -13.45
N THR A 24 0.52 -22.80 -12.77
CA THR A 24 1.61 -21.83 -12.88
C THR A 24 2.39 -21.63 -11.58
N ALA A 25 1.81 -21.99 -10.42
CA ALA A 25 2.47 -21.79 -9.13
C ALA A 25 3.73 -22.64 -8.97
N SER A 26 4.68 -22.09 -8.20
CA SER A 26 5.86 -22.79 -7.72
C SER A 26 5.52 -23.65 -6.51
N SER A 27 6.36 -24.65 -6.22
CA SER A 27 6.19 -25.49 -5.02
C SER A 27 6.26 -24.68 -3.72
N ALA A 28 7.09 -23.62 -3.69
CA ALA A 28 7.19 -22.73 -2.54
C ALA A 28 5.89 -21.95 -2.27
N LEU A 29 5.17 -21.52 -3.32
CA LEU A 29 3.88 -20.85 -3.17
C LEU A 29 2.78 -21.83 -2.77
N LEU A 30 2.75 -23.02 -3.38
CA LEU A 30 1.79 -24.08 -3.04
C LEU A 30 1.94 -24.55 -1.60
N ALA A 31 3.16 -24.61 -1.06
CA ALA A 31 3.42 -24.99 0.33
C ALA A 31 2.86 -24.00 1.36
N ARG A 32 2.38 -22.82 0.94
CA ARG A 32 1.74 -21.82 1.79
C ARG A 32 0.21 -21.85 1.72
N VAL A 33 -0.37 -22.73 0.91
CA VAL A 33 -1.82 -22.92 0.81
C VAL A 33 -2.30 -23.76 2.00
N SER A 34 -3.47 -23.41 2.54
CA SER A 34 -4.10 -24.14 3.65
C SER A 34 -4.19 -25.64 3.34
N GLY A 35 -3.76 -26.47 4.31
CA GLY A 35 -3.79 -27.92 4.20
C GLY A 35 -2.63 -28.54 3.39
N LEU A 36 -1.86 -27.76 2.61
CA LEU A 36 -0.73 -28.29 1.85
C LEU A 36 0.58 -28.25 2.65
N SER A 37 1.35 -29.34 2.58
CA SER A 37 2.72 -29.38 3.09
C SER A 37 3.72 -29.19 1.95
N ALA A 38 4.97 -28.86 2.28
CA ALA A 38 6.05 -28.77 1.30
C ALA A 38 6.24 -30.08 0.49
N SER A 39 6.01 -31.24 1.11
CA SER A 39 6.06 -32.53 0.40
C SER A 39 4.94 -32.64 -0.63
N VAL A 40 3.70 -32.32 -0.24
CA VAL A 40 2.53 -32.40 -1.15
C VAL A 40 2.66 -31.36 -2.26
N ALA A 41 3.13 -30.15 -1.97
CA ALA A 41 3.41 -29.13 -2.97
C ALA A 41 4.41 -29.60 -4.04
N ASN A 42 5.47 -30.31 -3.64
CA ASN A 42 6.40 -30.93 -4.59
C ASN A 42 5.76 -32.08 -5.37
N SER A 43 4.89 -32.88 -4.75
CA SER A 43 4.13 -33.92 -5.46
C SER A 43 3.20 -33.33 -6.52
N ILE A 44 2.53 -32.20 -6.24
CA ILE A 44 1.65 -31.50 -7.20
C ILE A 44 2.46 -31.05 -8.42
N VAL A 45 3.62 -30.41 -8.20
CA VAL A 45 4.48 -29.97 -9.32
C VAL A 45 5.00 -31.17 -10.12
N ARG A 46 5.45 -32.24 -9.46
CA ARG A 46 5.87 -33.47 -10.14
C ARG A 46 4.75 -34.11 -10.96
N TRP A 47 3.53 -34.13 -10.41
CA TRP A 47 2.37 -34.65 -11.13
C TRP A 47 2.09 -33.82 -12.37
N ARG A 48 2.13 -32.48 -12.25
CA ARG A 48 1.96 -31.53 -13.36
C ARG A 48 3.02 -31.71 -14.45
N ASP A 49 4.28 -31.90 -14.06
CA ASP A 49 5.38 -32.08 -15.02
C ASP A 49 5.26 -33.42 -15.77
N ALA A 50 4.67 -34.44 -15.14
CA ALA A 50 4.48 -35.77 -15.74
C ALA A 50 3.19 -35.92 -16.58
N HIS A 51 2.08 -35.32 -16.15
CA HIS A 51 0.75 -35.49 -16.76
C HIS A 51 0.28 -34.26 -17.54
N GLY A 52 1.00 -33.15 -17.43
CA GLY A 52 0.61 -31.85 -17.97
C GLY A 52 -0.26 -31.04 -17.02
N ALA A 53 -0.90 -30.00 -17.56
CA ALA A 53 -1.74 -29.09 -16.78
C ALA A 53 -2.98 -29.79 -16.21
N PHE A 54 -3.34 -29.46 -14.97
CA PHE A 54 -4.61 -29.81 -14.35
C PHE A 54 -5.76 -29.17 -15.13
N ARG A 55 -6.78 -29.98 -15.44
CA ARG A 55 -8.01 -29.57 -16.12
C ARG A 55 -9.17 -29.35 -15.15
N ASN A 56 -9.15 -30.05 -14.01
CA ASN A 56 -10.16 -29.91 -12.97
C ASN A 56 -9.55 -30.20 -11.59
N ARG A 57 -10.22 -29.75 -10.52
CA ARG A 57 -9.72 -29.94 -9.15
C ARG A 57 -9.70 -31.40 -8.73
N GLN A 58 -10.58 -32.25 -9.26
CA GLN A 58 -10.69 -33.66 -8.88
C GLN A 58 -9.40 -34.45 -9.17
N GLN A 59 -8.65 -34.06 -10.21
CA GLN A 59 -7.33 -34.62 -10.51
C GLN A 59 -6.30 -34.44 -9.38
N LEU A 60 -6.53 -33.53 -8.42
CA LEU A 60 -5.69 -33.42 -7.23
C LEU A 60 -5.72 -34.69 -6.37
N LEU A 61 -6.81 -35.46 -6.40
CA LEU A 61 -6.92 -36.72 -5.66
C LEU A 61 -6.00 -37.82 -6.23
N ASP A 62 -5.54 -37.67 -7.48
CA ASP A 62 -4.56 -38.57 -8.10
C ASP A 62 -3.12 -38.24 -7.70
N VAL A 63 -2.90 -37.12 -6.99
CA VAL A 63 -1.57 -36.68 -6.55
C VAL A 63 -1.14 -37.45 -5.31
N SER A 64 0.06 -38.05 -5.37
CA SER A 64 0.64 -38.78 -4.25
C SER A 64 0.79 -37.91 -2.99
N GLY A 65 0.19 -38.37 -1.88
CA GLY A 65 0.20 -37.68 -0.59
C GLY A 65 -0.92 -36.66 -0.39
N LEU A 66 -1.78 -36.44 -1.38
CA LEU A 66 -2.96 -35.58 -1.26
C LEU A 66 -4.20 -36.44 -0.97
N GLY A 67 -4.59 -36.50 0.30
CA GLY A 67 -5.77 -37.24 0.74
C GLY A 67 -7.07 -36.41 0.64
N PRO A 68 -8.25 -37.03 0.81
CA PRO A 68 -9.55 -36.36 0.73
C PRO A 68 -9.70 -35.17 1.70
N LYS A 69 -9.15 -35.27 2.92
CA LYS A 69 -9.16 -34.17 3.89
C LYS A 69 -8.27 -33.01 3.44
N THR A 70 -7.09 -33.31 2.90
CA THR A 70 -6.19 -32.29 2.37
C THR A 70 -6.82 -31.59 1.17
N PHE A 71 -7.51 -32.36 0.31
CA PHE A 71 -8.27 -31.81 -0.79
C PHE A 71 -9.36 -30.83 -0.31
N GLU A 72 -10.18 -31.25 0.66
CA GLU A 72 -11.23 -30.40 1.25
C GLU A 72 -10.68 -29.11 1.87
N GLN A 73 -9.50 -29.14 2.49
CA GLN A 73 -8.90 -27.94 3.07
C GLN A 73 -8.29 -27.01 2.01
N ALA A 74 -7.76 -27.56 0.92
CA ALA A 74 -6.99 -26.81 -0.07
C ALA A 74 -7.80 -26.37 -1.29
N ALA A 75 -8.83 -27.11 -1.69
CA ALA A 75 -9.46 -26.98 -3.01
C ALA A 75 -10.05 -25.58 -3.27
N GLY A 76 -10.54 -24.90 -2.24
CA GLY A 76 -11.13 -23.55 -2.37
C GLY A 76 -10.10 -22.46 -2.68
N PHE A 77 -8.84 -22.69 -2.32
CA PHE A 77 -7.74 -21.74 -2.52
C PHE A 77 -6.96 -22.00 -3.82
N LEU A 78 -7.17 -23.17 -4.44
CA LEU A 78 -6.48 -23.63 -5.63
C LEU A 78 -7.32 -23.35 -6.88
N ARG A 79 -6.77 -22.62 -7.85
CA ARG A 79 -7.49 -22.17 -9.05
C ARG A 79 -6.94 -22.83 -10.30
N ILE A 80 -7.83 -23.09 -11.26
CA ILE A 80 -7.48 -23.62 -12.58
C ILE A 80 -8.05 -22.68 -13.64
N ARG A 81 -7.16 -22.05 -14.42
CA ARG A 81 -7.54 -21.24 -15.57
C ARG A 81 -7.75 -22.13 -16.79
N GLY A 82 -8.88 -21.97 -17.47
CA GLY A 82 -9.19 -22.73 -18.70
C GLY A 82 -9.41 -24.22 -18.46
N GLY A 83 -9.87 -24.60 -17.26
CA GLY A 83 -10.26 -25.96 -16.93
C GLY A 83 -11.61 -26.37 -17.54
N ASP A 84 -11.97 -27.64 -17.34
CA ASP A 84 -13.24 -28.20 -17.83
C ASP A 84 -14.45 -27.58 -17.11
N ASN A 85 -14.29 -27.26 -15.82
CA ASN A 85 -15.32 -26.61 -15.01
C ASN A 85 -15.00 -25.11 -14.83
N PRO A 86 -15.87 -24.19 -15.27
CA PRO A 86 -15.63 -22.75 -15.10
C PRO A 86 -15.61 -22.30 -13.64
N LEU A 87 -16.15 -23.10 -12.70
CA LEU A 87 -16.09 -22.83 -11.26
C LEU A 87 -14.71 -23.08 -10.65
N ASP A 88 -13.83 -23.84 -11.32
CA ASP A 88 -12.48 -24.10 -10.79
C ASP A 88 -11.58 -22.85 -10.81
N PHE A 89 -11.97 -21.81 -11.54
CA PHE A 89 -11.29 -20.52 -11.52
C PHE A 89 -11.72 -19.60 -10.35
N SER A 90 -12.86 -19.87 -9.70
CA SER A 90 -13.38 -19.05 -8.60
C SER A 90 -12.91 -19.55 -7.23
N GLY A 91 -13.17 -18.77 -6.17
CA GLY A 91 -12.98 -19.22 -4.78
C GLY A 91 -14.07 -20.17 -4.27
N VAL A 92 -15.03 -20.56 -5.12
CA VAL A 92 -16.13 -21.46 -4.74
C VAL A 92 -15.57 -22.85 -4.44
N HIS A 93 -15.83 -23.36 -3.24
CA HIS A 93 -15.35 -24.66 -2.82
C HIS A 93 -16.13 -25.80 -3.50
N PRO A 94 -15.49 -26.92 -3.92
CA PRO A 94 -16.19 -28.04 -4.58
C PRO A 94 -17.35 -28.64 -3.80
N GLU A 95 -17.35 -28.54 -2.47
CA GLU A 95 -18.49 -28.97 -1.64
C GLU A 95 -19.78 -28.21 -1.97
N THR A 96 -19.65 -26.97 -2.44
CA THR A 96 -20.76 -26.07 -2.76
C THR A 96 -21.17 -26.11 -4.23
N TYR A 97 -20.55 -26.96 -5.06
CA TYR A 97 -20.95 -27.11 -6.47
C TYR A 97 -22.42 -27.51 -6.65
N PRO A 98 -23.00 -28.42 -5.85
CA PRO A 98 -24.43 -28.72 -5.93
C PRO A 98 -25.34 -27.50 -5.70
N LEU A 99 -24.91 -26.56 -4.85
CA LEU A 99 -25.63 -25.30 -4.61
C LEU A 99 -25.59 -24.40 -5.84
N VAL A 100 -24.43 -24.32 -6.51
CA VAL A 100 -24.29 -23.56 -7.76
C VAL A 100 -25.11 -24.21 -8.87
N GLU A 101 -25.07 -25.53 -9.02
CA GLU A 101 -25.89 -26.27 -10.00
C GLU A 101 -27.38 -25.98 -9.81
N LYS A 102 -27.88 -26.04 -8.57
CA LYS A 102 -29.27 -25.65 -8.24
C LYS A 102 -29.60 -24.21 -8.64
N ALA A 103 -28.65 -23.28 -8.45
CA ALA A 103 -28.83 -21.89 -8.88
C ALA A 103 -28.89 -21.74 -10.40
N LEU A 104 -28.05 -22.49 -11.13
CA LEU A 104 -28.04 -22.51 -12.59
C LEU A 104 -29.33 -23.11 -13.17
N ASP A 105 -29.86 -24.16 -12.54
CA ASP A 105 -31.14 -24.79 -12.90
C ASP A 105 -32.32 -23.83 -12.74
N LEU A 106 -32.34 -23.06 -11.64
CA LEU A 106 -33.36 -22.02 -11.41
C LEU A 106 -33.28 -20.91 -12.46
N LEU A 107 -32.07 -20.55 -12.90
CA LEU A 107 -31.85 -19.56 -13.95
C LEU A 107 -32.05 -20.11 -15.36
N LYS A 108 -32.05 -21.43 -15.53
CA LYS A 108 -32.04 -22.14 -16.83
C LYS A 108 -30.93 -21.64 -17.76
N ARG A 109 -29.75 -21.38 -17.21
CA ARG A 109 -28.59 -20.86 -17.94
C ARG A 109 -27.33 -21.63 -17.54
N PRO A 110 -26.39 -21.87 -18.48
CA PRO A 110 -25.14 -22.53 -18.16
C PRO A 110 -24.23 -21.64 -17.31
N ALA A 111 -23.31 -22.26 -16.56
CA ALA A 111 -22.38 -21.56 -15.66
C ALA A 111 -21.62 -20.41 -16.35
N ALA A 112 -21.12 -20.65 -17.57
CA ALA A 112 -20.38 -19.66 -18.36
C ALA A 112 -21.20 -18.39 -18.70
N GLU A 113 -22.53 -18.47 -18.71
CA GLU A 113 -23.41 -17.33 -18.98
C GLU A 113 -23.85 -16.59 -17.70
N VAL A 114 -23.60 -17.16 -16.53
CA VAL A 114 -24.02 -16.59 -15.23
C VAL A 114 -22.83 -15.98 -14.50
N ILE A 115 -21.66 -16.62 -14.57
CA ILE A 115 -20.43 -16.16 -13.94
C ILE A 115 -20.03 -14.79 -14.51
N GLY A 116 -19.72 -13.84 -13.62
CA GLY A 116 -19.36 -12.46 -13.99
C GLY A 116 -20.54 -11.56 -14.34
N ARG A 117 -21.78 -12.08 -14.38
CA ARG A 117 -22.98 -11.31 -14.72
C ARG A 117 -23.79 -10.92 -13.47
N SER A 118 -23.40 -9.82 -12.85
CA SER A 118 -24.07 -9.24 -11.67
C SER A 118 -25.58 -9.12 -11.82
N GLU A 119 -26.07 -8.74 -13.01
CA GLU A 119 -27.49 -8.51 -13.26
C GLU A 119 -28.31 -9.79 -13.09
N VAL A 120 -27.80 -10.91 -13.60
CA VAL A 120 -28.47 -12.22 -13.53
C VAL A 120 -28.43 -12.74 -12.10
N LEU A 121 -27.27 -12.64 -11.44
CA LEU A 121 -27.09 -13.14 -10.07
C LEU A 121 -27.94 -12.37 -9.04
N ARG A 122 -28.18 -11.07 -9.25
CA ARG A 122 -29.06 -10.26 -8.38
C ARG A 122 -30.53 -10.65 -8.46
N THR A 123 -30.96 -11.33 -9.52
CA THR A 123 -32.34 -11.85 -9.60
C THR A 123 -32.58 -13.06 -8.71
N LEU A 124 -31.51 -13.77 -8.31
CA LEU A 124 -31.61 -14.90 -7.41
C LEU A 124 -31.85 -14.42 -5.98
N LYS A 125 -32.81 -15.05 -5.31
CA LYS A 125 -33.04 -14.88 -3.88
C LYS A 125 -32.19 -15.89 -3.11
N PRO A 126 -31.23 -15.44 -2.27
CA PRO A 126 -30.37 -16.34 -1.51
C PRO A 126 -31.16 -17.35 -0.66
N GLU A 127 -32.35 -16.95 -0.17
CA GLU A 127 -33.22 -17.77 0.67
C GLU A 127 -33.77 -19.02 -0.05
N LEU A 128 -33.80 -19.02 -1.39
CA LEU A 128 -34.25 -20.19 -2.17
C LEU A 128 -33.13 -21.22 -2.38
N LEU A 129 -31.89 -20.82 -2.15
CA LEU A 129 -30.70 -21.64 -2.35
C LEU A 129 -30.19 -22.27 -1.04
N THR A 130 -30.63 -21.77 0.12
CA THR A 130 -30.28 -22.36 1.41
C THR A 130 -30.85 -23.77 1.56
N ASP A 131 -30.12 -24.61 2.27
CA ASP A 131 -30.56 -25.93 2.72
C ASP A 131 -30.04 -26.22 4.15
N GLU A 132 -30.21 -27.44 4.65
CA GLU A 132 -29.73 -27.82 5.99
C GLU A 132 -28.19 -27.81 6.12
N ARG A 133 -27.47 -27.85 4.99
CA ARG A 133 -26.00 -27.93 4.94
C ARG A 133 -25.35 -26.56 4.70
N PHE A 134 -25.99 -25.73 3.89
CA PHE A 134 -25.50 -24.43 3.43
C PHE A 134 -26.43 -23.33 3.93
N GLY A 135 -25.96 -22.61 4.94
CA GLY A 135 -26.64 -21.44 5.48
C GLY A 135 -26.60 -20.24 4.52
N LEU A 136 -27.37 -19.21 4.89
CA LEU A 136 -27.51 -17.98 4.11
C LEU A 136 -26.19 -17.22 3.90
N ILE A 137 -25.26 -17.30 4.86
CA ILE A 137 -23.93 -16.67 4.74
C ILE A 137 -23.14 -17.33 3.61
N THR A 138 -23.02 -18.66 3.63
CA THR A 138 -22.34 -19.43 2.58
C THR A 138 -22.95 -19.18 1.20
N VAL A 139 -24.28 -19.14 1.09
CA VAL A 139 -24.95 -18.83 -0.18
C VAL A 139 -24.56 -17.45 -0.68
N LYS A 140 -24.57 -16.43 0.19
CA LYS A 140 -24.20 -15.06 -0.20
C LYS A 140 -22.75 -14.97 -0.65
N ASP A 141 -21.85 -15.66 0.04
CA ASP A 141 -20.42 -15.69 -0.32
C ASP A 141 -20.22 -16.37 -1.69
N VAL A 142 -20.90 -17.49 -1.93
CA VAL A 142 -20.87 -18.17 -3.24
C VAL A 142 -21.42 -17.26 -4.34
N LEU A 143 -22.53 -16.56 -4.12
CA LEU A 143 -23.07 -15.61 -5.11
C LEU A 143 -22.12 -14.44 -5.38
N ALA A 144 -21.44 -13.93 -4.35
CA ALA A 144 -20.43 -12.88 -4.50
C ALA A 144 -19.21 -13.37 -5.30
N GLU A 145 -18.76 -14.61 -5.08
CA GLU A 145 -17.70 -15.24 -5.87
C GLU A 145 -18.14 -15.49 -7.32
N LEU A 146 -19.39 -15.88 -7.57
CA LEU A 146 -19.92 -16.01 -8.93
C LEU A 146 -20.03 -14.65 -9.64
N GLU A 147 -20.29 -13.56 -8.91
CA GLU A 147 -20.33 -12.21 -9.46
C GLU A 147 -18.95 -11.75 -9.94
N LYS A 148 -17.89 -12.09 -9.21
CA LYS A 148 -16.50 -11.75 -9.53
C LYS A 148 -15.57 -12.94 -9.27
N PRO A 149 -15.50 -13.91 -10.19
CA PRO A 149 -14.74 -15.14 -9.98
C PRO A 149 -13.26 -14.84 -9.82
N GLY A 150 -12.66 -15.34 -8.74
CA GLY A 150 -11.22 -15.22 -8.51
C GLY A 150 -10.77 -13.77 -8.35
N ARG A 151 -11.62 -12.92 -7.76
CA ARG A 151 -11.33 -11.51 -7.48
C ARG A 151 -9.99 -11.40 -6.75
N ASP A 152 -9.06 -10.68 -7.36
CA ASP A 152 -7.81 -10.34 -6.72
C ASP A 152 -8.08 -9.33 -5.59
N PRO A 153 -7.76 -9.64 -4.32
CA PRO A 153 -7.95 -8.72 -3.20
C PRO A 153 -6.91 -7.58 -3.20
N ARG A 154 -5.88 -7.65 -4.04
CA ARG A 154 -4.84 -6.62 -4.12
C ARG A 154 -5.40 -5.34 -4.73
N PRO A 155 -4.99 -4.16 -4.22
CA PRO A 155 -5.34 -2.90 -4.87
C PRO A 155 -4.75 -2.86 -6.29
N ASP A 156 -5.42 -2.17 -7.19
CA ASP A 156 -4.91 -1.97 -8.55
C ASP A 156 -3.53 -1.32 -8.49
N PHE A 157 -2.59 -1.87 -9.25
CA PHE A 157 -1.24 -1.35 -9.35
C PHE A 157 -1.27 -0.02 -10.11
N LYS A 158 -1.07 1.08 -9.38
CA LYS A 158 -0.87 2.40 -9.98
C LYS A 158 0.61 2.55 -10.27
N VAL A 159 0.94 2.78 -11.54
CA VAL A 159 2.30 3.17 -11.95
C VAL A 159 2.29 4.69 -12.08
N ALA A 160 3.23 5.37 -11.43
CA ALA A 160 3.49 6.77 -11.73
C ALA A 160 3.90 6.84 -13.20
N ARG A 161 3.10 7.50 -14.04
CA ARG A 161 3.54 7.75 -15.40
C ARG A 161 4.54 8.89 -15.30
N PHE A 162 5.83 8.55 -15.31
CA PHE A 162 6.85 9.53 -15.59
C PHE A 162 6.51 10.12 -16.97
N ASN A 163 6.42 11.45 -17.08
CA ASN A 163 6.24 12.06 -18.40
C ASN A 163 7.47 11.70 -19.23
N ASP A 164 7.27 11.01 -20.34
CA ASP A 164 8.32 10.62 -21.27
C ASP A 164 9.16 11.86 -21.64
N GLY A 165 10.43 11.89 -21.21
CA GLY A 165 11.41 12.90 -21.63
C GLY A 165 12.01 13.80 -20.54
N VAL A 166 11.79 13.54 -19.24
CA VAL A 166 12.47 14.26 -18.15
C VAL A 166 13.31 13.27 -17.34
N GLU A 167 14.55 13.04 -17.79
CA GLU A 167 15.51 12.15 -17.11
C GLU A 167 16.53 12.94 -16.27
N ASP A 168 16.79 14.20 -16.63
CA ASP A 168 17.77 15.04 -15.95
C ASP A 168 17.11 16.25 -15.25
N VAL A 169 17.76 16.74 -14.19
CA VAL A 169 17.35 17.96 -13.47
C VAL A 169 17.30 19.18 -14.40
N LYS A 170 18.05 19.15 -15.52
CA LYS A 170 18.11 20.21 -16.53
C LYS A 170 16.83 20.35 -17.34
N ASP A 171 16.06 19.26 -17.46
CA ASP A 171 14.82 19.25 -18.25
C ASP A 171 13.62 19.74 -17.43
N LEU A 172 13.79 19.88 -16.10
CA LEU A 172 12.79 20.41 -15.20
C LEU A 172 12.64 21.92 -15.36
N GLN A 173 11.42 22.35 -15.71
CA GLN A 173 11.05 23.75 -15.72
C GLN A 173 10.06 24.05 -14.58
N PRO A 174 10.20 25.19 -13.88
CA PRO A 174 9.20 25.68 -12.94
C PRO A 174 7.80 25.72 -13.58
N GLY A 175 6.81 25.17 -12.89
CA GLY A 175 5.42 25.09 -13.34
C GLY A 175 5.01 23.76 -13.96
N MET A 176 5.96 22.88 -14.30
CA MET A 176 5.66 21.52 -14.78
C MET A 176 4.94 20.71 -13.70
N VAL A 177 3.98 19.89 -14.13
CA VAL A 177 3.27 18.95 -13.26
C VAL A 177 3.70 17.54 -13.63
N LEU A 178 4.27 16.85 -12.66
CA LEU A 178 4.85 15.52 -12.80
C LEU A 178 4.23 14.57 -11.77
N GLU A 179 4.22 13.28 -12.07
CA GLU A 179 3.93 12.24 -11.09
C GLU A 179 5.26 11.73 -10.54
N GLY A 180 5.34 11.60 -9.21
CA GLY A 180 6.52 11.11 -8.53
C GLY A 180 6.15 10.20 -7.38
N THR A 181 7.12 9.41 -6.92
CA THR A 181 6.93 8.47 -5.81
C THR A 181 7.57 9.02 -4.54
N VAL A 182 6.87 9.00 -3.42
CA VAL A 182 7.39 9.47 -2.14
C VAL A 182 8.53 8.56 -1.68
N SER A 183 9.77 9.06 -1.68
CA SER A 183 10.95 8.32 -1.25
C SER A 183 11.07 8.26 0.27
N ASN A 184 10.75 9.38 0.95
CA ASN A 184 10.84 9.49 2.40
C ASN A 184 9.92 10.59 2.94
N VAL A 185 9.47 10.45 4.19
CA VAL A 185 8.60 11.42 4.87
C VAL A 185 9.27 11.89 6.16
N ALA A 186 9.54 13.20 6.24
CA ALA A 186 10.11 13.88 7.40
C ALA A 186 9.06 14.78 8.10
N GLN A 187 9.36 15.26 9.30
CA GLN A 187 8.43 16.15 10.04
C GLN A 187 8.20 17.50 9.33
N PHE A 188 9.18 17.98 8.55
CA PHE A 188 9.11 19.27 7.85
C PHE A 188 8.66 19.14 6.38
N GLY A 189 8.42 17.92 5.88
CA GLY A 189 8.03 17.71 4.49
C GLY A 189 8.16 16.28 4.00
N ALA A 190 7.89 16.09 2.71
CA ALA A 190 8.06 14.81 2.03
C ALA A 190 9.07 14.95 0.89
N PHE A 191 9.90 13.93 0.72
CA PHE A 191 10.81 13.77 -0.41
C PHE A 191 10.14 12.92 -1.47
N VAL A 192 10.15 13.41 -2.70
CA VAL A 192 9.51 12.75 -3.85
C VAL A 192 10.54 12.57 -4.94
N ASP A 193 10.68 11.32 -5.38
CA ASP A 193 11.47 10.94 -6.53
C ASP A 193 10.64 11.17 -7.80
N LEU A 194 11.17 12.02 -8.68
CA LEU A 194 10.61 12.36 -9.98
C LEU A 194 11.27 11.58 -11.13
N GLY A 195 12.23 10.70 -10.84
CA GLY A 195 13.02 10.00 -11.85
C GLY A 195 14.24 10.76 -12.36
N VAL A 196 14.56 11.93 -11.78
CA VAL A 196 15.69 12.78 -12.20
C VAL A 196 16.97 12.60 -11.36
N HIS A 197 17.13 11.42 -10.75
CA HIS A 197 18.22 11.06 -9.81
C HIS A 197 18.36 11.94 -8.55
N GLN A 198 17.48 12.93 -8.39
CA GLN A 198 17.50 13.89 -7.29
C GLN A 198 16.09 14.07 -6.73
N ASP A 199 15.95 13.85 -5.43
CA ASP A 199 14.68 14.01 -4.75
C ASP A 199 14.26 15.47 -4.67
N GLY A 200 12.99 15.73 -4.98
CA GLY A 200 12.34 17.01 -4.73
C GLY A 200 11.73 17.07 -3.33
N LEU A 201 11.82 18.24 -2.69
CA LEU A 201 11.27 18.46 -1.36
C LEU A 201 9.91 19.17 -1.45
N ILE A 202 8.90 18.60 -0.83
CA ILE A 202 7.60 19.23 -0.57
C ILE A 202 7.55 19.65 0.90
N HIS A 203 7.49 20.95 1.15
CA HIS A 203 7.34 21.47 2.52
C HIS A 203 5.95 21.14 3.08
N VAL A 204 5.78 21.01 4.41
CA VAL A 204 4.48 20.62 5.01
C VAL A 204 3.31 21.51 4.57
N SER A 205 3.58 22.80 4.40
CA SER A 205 2.59 23.80 3.98
C SER A 205 2.17 23.67 2.51
N GLN A 206 2.91 22.88 1.73
CA GLN A 206 2.69 22.62 0.31
C GLN A 206 2.14 21.21 0.04
N LEU A 207 1.95 20.38 1.08
CA LEU A 207 1.34 19.04 0.97
C LEU A 207 -0.18 19.10 0.81
N SER A 208 -0.87 20.04 1.49
CA SER A 208 -2.33 20.11 1.48
C SER A 208 -2.85 21.55 1.63
N ASN A 209 -4.08 21.78 1.14
CA ASN A 209 -4.82 23.04 1.33
C ASN A 209 -5.30 23.24 2.77
N LYS A 210 -5.27 22.18 3.60
CA LYS A 210 -5.55 22.25 5.03
C LYS A 210 -4.25 22.41 5.82
N PHE A 211 -4.33 22.93 7.05
CA PHE A 211 -3.18 22.95 7.95
C PHE A 211 -2.81 21.51 8.34
N VAL A 212 -1.57 21.13 8.11
CA VAL A 212 -1.04 19.79 8.39
C VAL A 212 0.11 19.93 9.36
N SER A 213 -0.01 19.27 10.52
CA SER A 213 0.99 19.28 11.58
C SER A 213 2.13 18.31 11.31
N ASP A 214 1.81 17.14 10.73
CA ASP A 214 2.76 16.08 10.41
C ASP A 214 2.49 15.55 8.99
N ALA A 215 3.53 15.49 8.16
CA ALA A 215 3.45 15.00 6.78
C ALA A 215 3.02 13.52 6.70
N ARG A 216 3.28 12.73 7.75
CA ARG A 216 2.95 11.29 7.81
C ARG A 216 1.45 10.98 7.81
N GLU A 217 0.62 11.96 8.16
CA GLU A 217 -0.84 11.81 8.10
C GLU A 217 -1.37 11.93 6.66
N VAL A 218 -0.61 12.60 5.79
CA VAL A 218 -1.05 12.94 4.43
C VAL A 218 -0.43 12.02 3.38
N VAL A 219 0.84 11.65 3.55
CA VAL A 219 1.58 10.84 2.59
C VAL A 219 2.37 9.74 3.30
N LYS A 220 2.47 8.58 2.63
CA LYS A 220 3.30 7.45 3.05
C LYS A 220 4.44 7.25 2.06
N THR A 221 5.53 6.68 2.55
CA THR A 221 6.62 6.22 1.68
C THR A 221 6.09 5.23 0.66
N GLY A 222 6.41 5.44 -0.61
CA GLY A 222 5.92 4.64 -1.74
C GLY A 222 4.61 5.14 -2.37
N ASP A 223 3.97 6.16 -1.82
CA ASP A 223 2.78 6.75 -2.44
C ASP A 223 3.15 7.48 -3.73
N ILE A 224 2.30 7.34 -4.75
CA ILE A 224 2.42 8.06 -6.01
C ILE A 224 1.61 9.35 -5.90
N VAL A 225 2.29 10.48 -6.03
CA VAL A 225 1.71 11.81 -5.87
C VAL A 225 1.94 12.66 -7.11
N LYS A 226 0.93 13.46 -7.46
CA LYS A 226 1.03 14.46 -8.51
C LYS A 226 1.53 15.77 -7.92
N VAL A 227 2.65 16.25 -8.42
CA VAL A 227 3.38 17.39 -7.86
C VAL A 227 3.71 18.39 -8.94
N LYS A 228 3.78 19.66 -8.56
CA LYS A 228 4.17 20.76 -9.42
C LYS A 228 5.52 21.30 -9.00
N VAL A 229 6.39 21.54 -9.97
CA VAL A 229 7.70 22.15 -9.75
C VAL A 229 7.53 23.63 -9.43
N LEU A 230 7.94 24.07 -8.24
CA LEU A 230 7.94 25.49 -7.87
C LEU A 230 9.22 26.18 -8.31
N GLU A 231 10.36 25.57 -8.01
CA GLU A 231 11.67 26.15 -8.23
C GLU A 231 12.70 25.03 -8.41
N VAL A 232 13.64 25.25 -9.34
CA VAL A 232 14.75 24.34 -9.63
C VAL A 232 16.04 25.13 -9.46
N ASP A 233 16.85 24.76 -8.47
CA ASP A 233 18.18 25.30 -8.25
C ASP A 233 19.22 24.30 -8.79
N LEU A 234 19.73 24.56 -9.99
CA LEU A 234 20.75 23.74 -10.65
C LEU A 234 22.11 23.81 -9.96
N ALA A 235 22.43 24.92 -9.28
CA ALA A 235 23.72 25.09 -8.62
C ALA A 235 23.82 24.25 -7.34
N ARG A 236 22.69 24.08 -6.65
CA ARG A 236 22.59 23.30 -5.40
C ARG A 236 21.94 21.94 -5.60
N GLN A 237 21.51 21.60 -6.81
CA GLN A 237 20.75 20.39 -7.14
C GLN A 237 19.51 20.22 -6.24
N ARG A 238 18.74 21.29 -6.04
CA ARG A 238 17.54 21.27 -5.19
C ARG A 238 16.30 21.55 -6.02
N ILE A 239 15.27 20.74 -5.82
CA ILE A 239 13.98 20.88 -6.49
C ILE A 239 12.92 21.12 -5.41
N SER A 240 12.24 22.25 -5.48
CA SER A 240 11.13 22.57 -4.59
C SER A 240 9.83 22.20 -5.26
N LEU A 241 9.02 21.37 -4.59
CA LEU A 241 7.79 20.82 -5.12
C LEU A 241 6.57 21.24 -4.29
N THR A 242 5.40 21.25 -4.91
CA THR A 242 4.12 21.44 -4.24
C THR A 242 3.08 20.44 -4.72
N MET A 243 2.23 19.95 -3.83
CA MET A 243 1.02 19.20 -4.19
C MET A 243 -0.16 20.13 -4.51
N LYS A 244 -0.01 21.44 -4.26
CA LYS A 244 -1.02 22.45 -4.60
C LYS A 244 -0.91 22.83 -6.06
N LEU A 245 -1.78 22.25 -6.89
CA LEU A 245 -1.84 22.54 -8.33
C LEU A 245 -2.14 24.02 -8.63
N ASP A 246 -2.86 24.70 -7.73
CA ASP A 246 -3.23 26.12 -7.83
C ASP A 246 -2.14 27.10 -7.34
N ALA A 247 -1.06 26.61 -6.72
CA ALA A 247 0.01 27.49 -6.27
C ALA A 247 0.81 28.01 -7.47
N GLN A 248 0.87 29.33 -7.63
CA GLN A 248 1.84 29.99 -8.50
C GLN A 248 3.21 29.99 -7.82
N ALA A 249 4.27 29.80 -8.63
CA ALA A 249 5.64 29.97 -8.17
C ALA A 249 5.80 31.36 -7.54
N PRO A 250 6.50 31.49 -6.40
CA PRO A 250 6.78 32.80 -5.84
C PRO A 250 7.55 33.62 -6.88
N ARG A 251 6.99 34.76 -7.28
CA ARG A 251 7.65 35.68 -8.23
C ARG A 251 8.96 36.16 -7.62
N ALA A 252 10.08 35.74 -8.20
CA ALA A 252 11.36 36.37 -7.95
C ALA A 252 11.34 37.79 -8.57
N GLY A 253 11.43 38.82 -7.73
CA GLY A 253 11.84 40.16 -8.13
C GLY A 253 10.73 41.16 -8.52
N GLY A 254 10.34 41.99 -7.55
CA GLY A 254 9.75 43.32 -7.78
C GLY A 254 9.86 44.14 -6.50
N PRO A 255 10.35 45.40 -6.51
CA PRO A 255 10.59 46.17 -5.29
C PRO A 255 9.26 46.64 -4.70
N GLY A 256 8.62 45.75 -3.94
CA GLY A 256 7.45 46.02 -3.13
C GLY A 256 7.87 46.64 -1.80
N ARG A 257 7.75 47.96 -1.73
CA ARG A 257 7.86 48.84 -0.57
C ARG A 257 7.10 48.29 0.65
N GLY A 258 7.76 47.48 1.46
CA GLY A 258 7.40 47.20 2.84
C GLY A 258 8.22 48.12 3.75
N ASP A 259 7.57 49.12 4.33
CA ASP A 259 8.16 50.04 5.31
C ASP A 259 8.62 49.26 6.55
N ASN A 260 9.87 48.79 6.54
CA ASN A 260 10.61 48.43 7.75
C ASN A 260 11.60 49.56 8.09
N SER A 261 11.07 50.79 8.19
CA SER A 261 11.82 51.89 8.80
C SER A 261 12.00 51.58 10.29
N PHE A 262 13.18 51.07 10.65
CA PHE A 262 13.69 51.05 12.00
C PHE A 262 13.65 52.48 12.56
N LYS A 263 12.72 52.76 13.47
CA LYS A 263 12.71 53.99 14.27
C LYS A 263 13.66 53.79 15.46
N PRO A 264 14.83 54.46 15.52
CA PRO A 264 15.59 54.49 16.76
C PRO A 264 14.82 55.33 17.78
N ALA A 265 14.58 54.77 18.96
CA ALA A 265 14.01 55.51 20.08
C ALA A 265 14.94 56.67 20.44
N GLY A 266 14.40 57.89 20.43
CA GLY A 266 15.12 59.13 20.69
C GLY A 266 15.77 59.14 22.07
N ARG A 267 17.07 59.43 22.07
CA ARG A 267 17.90 59.63 23.25
C ARG A 267 17.99 61.12 23.54
N GLN A 268 17.19 61.63 24.48
CA GLN A 268 17.57 62.74 25.36
C GLN A 268 16.47 63.01 26.40
N GLU A 269 16.72 62.60 27.64
CA GLU A 269 16.79 63.57 28.75
C GLU A 269 17.54 62.98 29.95
N ARG A 270 18.15 63.88 30.70
CA ARG A 270 19.24 63.69 31.66
C ARG A 270 18.74 63.21 33.02
N GLY A 271 19.55 62.42 33.74
CA GLY A 271 19.37 62.24 35.18
C GLY A 271 20.28 61.18 35.81
N ALA A 272 21.40 61.63 36.37
CA ALA A 272 22.20 61.04 37.46
C ALA A 272 22.88 59.65 37.28
N ARG A 273 24.22 59.67 37.35
CA ARG A 273 25.08 58.52 37.69
C ARG A 273 24.92 58.14 39.17
N PRO A 274 25.06 56.85 39.51
CA PRO A 274 26.19 56.45 40.37
C PRO A 274 27.05 55.31 39.78
N ALA A 275 28.21 55.11 40.42
CA ALA A 275 29.40 54.37 40.02
C ALA A 275 29.25 52.83 39.77
N PRO A 276 30.21 52.18 39.08
CA PRO A 276 30.13 50.75 38.76
C PRO A 276 30.53 49.86 39.95
N ALA A 277 29.65 48.94 40.33
CA ALA A 277 29.96 47.81 41.20
C ALA A 277 30.19 46.55 40.34
N ALA A 278 31.24 45.80 40.68
CA ALA A 278 31.70 44.60 40.00
C ALA A 278 30.64 43.48 39.92
N PRO A 279 30.66 42.62 38.88
CA PRO A 279 29.73 41.51 38.77
C PRO A 279 29.98 40.48 39.88
N ALA A 280 28.98 40.32 40.75
CA ALA A 280 28.90 39.28 41.75
C ALA A 280 28.89 37.90 41.07
N GLY A 281 29.96 37.14 41.27
CA GLY A 281 30.04 35.73 40.94
C GLY A 281 29.01 34.93 41.74
N GLY A 282 28.32 34.02 41.06
CA GLY A 282 27.29 33.17 41.62
C GLY A 282 27.78 32.34 42.81
N ALA A 283 26.84 32.06 43.71
CA ALA A 283 27.00 31.34 44.98
C ALA A 283 27.66 29.95 44.90
N MET A 284 27.86 29.41 43.69
CA MET A 284 28.53 28.14 43.45
C MET A 284 30.07 28.27 43.39
N ALA A 285 30.61 29.45 43.06
CA ALA A 285 32.05 29.70 43.01
C ALA A 285 32.67 29.92 44.41
N ALA A 286 31.89 30.45 45.37
CA ALA A 286 32.34 30.70 46.73
C ALA A 286 32.37 29.43 47.63
N ALA A 287 31.66 28.37 47.23
CA ALA A 287 31.65 27.10 47.95
C ALA A 287 32.85 26.20 47.61
N PHE A 288 33.35 26.26 46.37
CA PHE A 288 34.51 25.46 45.92
C PHE A 288 35.86 25.99 46.43
N ALA A 289 35.99 27.30 46.63
CA ALA A 289 37.25 27.91 47.12
C ALA A 289 37.55 27.64 48.61
N LYS A 290 36.56 27.25 49.42
CA LYS A 290 36.75 26.95 50.86
C LYS A 290 37.14 25.51 51.17
N LEU A 291 37.19 24.63 50.17
CA LEU A 291 37.55 23.20 50.33
C LEU A 291 38.98 22.88 49.87
N GLN A 292 39.70 23.81 49.22
CA GLN A 292 41.06 23.57 48.73
C GLN A 292 42.18 24.14 49.62
N THR A 293 41.87 24.82 50.72
CA THR A 293 42.88 25.45 51.61
C THR A 293 42.98 24.83 53.01
N LYS A 294 42.52 23.59 53.19
CA LYS A 294 42.91 22.76 54.36
C LYS A 294 43.77 21.57 53.93
N ARG A 295 45.05 21.86 53.69
CA ARG A 295 46.18 20.98 53.99
C ARG A 295 47.30 21.84 54.54
#